data_AF-A0A367PW85-F1
#
_entry.id   AF-A0A367PW85-F1
#
_cell.length_a   1.000
_cell.length_b   1.000
_cell.length_c   1.000
_cell.angle_alpha   90.00
_cell.angle_beta   90.00
_cell.angle_gamma   90.00
#
_symmetry.space_group_name_H-M   'P 1'
#
loop_
_entity.id
_entity.type
_entity.pdbx_description
1 polymer ?
#
loop_
_entity_poly.entity_id
_entity_poly.type
_entity_poly.pdbx_seq_one_letter_code
_entity_poly.pdbx_strand_id
1 'polypeptide(L)' 'MERKEARLRQDQIDALTDLTRKLNRMKRSKGGERLTDNTLIRVAVDLLLSKASELQGTTEEELKSSLNL' A
#
# COMPACT_ATOMS: atom_id res chain seq x y z
N MET A 1 -6.82 -10.63 11.66
CA MET A 1 -5.54 -10.08 11.20
C MET A 1 -4.58 -10.05 12.37
N GLU A 2 -3.33 -10.42 12.16
CA GLU A 2 -2.28 -10.36 13.18
C GLU A 2 -1.53 -9.03 13.12
N ARG A 3 -0.98 -8.56 14.25
CA ARG A 3 -0.24 -7.30 14.30
C ARG A 3 1.18 -7.51 13.78
N LYS A 4 1.55 -6.74 12.77
CA LYS A 4 2.94 -6.61 12.28
C LYS A 4 3.32 -5.13 12.27
N GLU A 5 4.47 -4.81 12.83
CA GLU A 5 5.00 -3.44 12.78
C GLU A 5 5.81 -3.23 11.50
N ALA A 6 5.53 -2.14 10.80
CA ALA A 6 6.24 -1.74 9.60
C ALA A 6 6.69 -0.28 9.75
N ARG A 7 7.96 -0.01 9.45
CA ARG A 7 8.49 1.35 9.41
C ARG A 7 8.23 1.91 8.03
N LEU A 8 7.45 2.99 7.96
CA LEU A 8 7.18 3.73 6.74
C LEU A 8 7.81 5.11 6.85
N ARG A 9 8.22 5.66 5.72
CA ARG A 9 8.70 7.04 5.65
C ARG A 9 7.53 8.01 5.82
N GLN A 10 7.81 9.23 6.27
CA GLN A 10 6.77 10.23 6.53
C GLN A 10 5.94 10.56 5.29
N ASP A 11 6.58 10.68 4.13
CA ASP A 11 5.93 10.90 2.83
C ASP A 11 4.94 9.77 2.47
N GLN A 12 5.30 8.53 2.79
CA GLN A 12 4.41 7.38 2.56
C GLN A 12 3.19 7.41 3.48
N ILE A 13 3.36 7.80 4.75
CA ILE A 13 2.26 7.92 5.72
C ILE A 13 1.28 9.00 5.28
N ASP A 14 1.79 10.16 4.88
CA ASP A 14 0.97 11.28 4.44
C ASP A 14 0.21 10.93 3.15
N ALA A 15 0.90 10.32 2.17
CA ALA A 15 0.29 9.88 0.91
C ALA A 15 -0.79 8.81 1.12
N LEU A 16 -0.58 7.83 2.03
CA LEU A 16 -1.58 6.83 2.39
C LEU A 16 -2.80 7.48 3.02
N THR A 17 -2.59 8.40 3.97
CA THR A 17 -3.68 9.12 4.64
C THR A 17 -4.55 9.89 3.65
N ASP A 18 -3.92 10.61 2.72
CA ASP A 18 -4.62 11.38 1.70
C ASP A 18 -5.37 10.50 0.70
N LEU A 19 -4.76 9.39 0.28
CA LEU A 19 -5.41 8.41 -0.59
C LEU A 19 -6.63 7.79 0.10
N THR A 20 -6.50 7.35 1.35
CA THR A 20 -7.60 6.81 2.16
C THR A 20 -8.75 7.82 2.28
N ARG A 21 -8.45 9.11 2.53
CA ARG A 21 -9.46 10.18 2.59
C ARG A 21 -10.15 10.39 1.25
N LYS A 22 -9.39 10.42 0.15
CA LYS A 22 -9.93 10.56 -1.22
C LYS A 22 -10.89 9.41 -1.55
N LEU A 23 -10.47 8.17 -1.33
CA LEU A 23 -11.29 6.99 -1.63
C LEU A 23 -12.56 6.94 -0.78
N ASN A 24 -12.47 7.21 0.53
CA ASN A 24 -13.65 7.27 1.38
C ASN A 24 -14.62 8.39 0.97
N ARG A 25 -14.14 9.55 0.50
CA ARG A 25 -15.00 10.62 -0.04
C ARG A 25 -15.72 10.18 -1.31
N MET A 26 -15.00 9.54 -2.25
CA MET A 26 -15.59 9.02 -3.50
C MET A 26 -16.65 7.95 -3.23
N LYS A 27 -16.49 7.17 -2.16
CA LYS A 27 -17.41 6.09 -1.78
C LYS A 27 -18.71 6.59 -1.13
N ARG A 28 -18.79 7.84 -0.65
CA ARG A 28 -19.99 8.36 0.04
C ARG A 28 -21.28 8.26 -0.79
N SER A 29 -21.19 8.18 -2.12
CA SER A 29 -22.34 7.95 -3.00
C SER A 29 -22.76 6.48 -3.15
N LYS A 30 -21.92 5.51 -2.77
CA LYS A 30 -22.12 4.07 -3.04
C LYS A 30 -22.23 3.17 -1.78
N GLY A 31 -22.00 3.71 -0.58
CA GLY A 31 -22.06 2.95 0.68
C GLY A 31 -20.91 1.95 0.87
N GLY A 32 -20.83 1.30 2.04
CA GLY A 32 -19.88 0.22 2.38
C GLY A 32 -18.83 0.55 3.46
N GLU A 33 -17.97 -0.42 3.80
CA GLU A 33 -16.97 -0.33 4.88
C GLU A 33 -16.00 0.87 4.73
N ARG A 34 -15.65 1.53 5.85
CA ARG A 34 -14.65 2.59 5.88
C ARG A 34 -13.27 2.01 5.54
N LEU A 35 -12.62 2.56 4.51
CA LEU A 35 -11.25 2.20 4.19
C LEU A 35 -10.29 2.87 5.19
N THR A 36 -9.24 2.15 5.58
CA THR A 36 -8.16 2.64 6.44
C THR A 36 -6.82 2.44 5.75
N ASP A 37 -5.75 3.05 6.26
CA ASP A 37 -4.40 2.84 5.73
C ASP A 37 -4.00 1.36 5.76
N ASN A 38 -4.38 0.63 6.83
CA ASN A 38 -4.19 -0.83 6.90
C ASN A 38 -4.91 -1.61 5.79
N THR A 39 -5.99 -1.08 5.20
CA THR A 39 -6.63 -1.71 4.05
C THR A 39 -5.81 -1.50 2.79
N LEU A 40 -5.26 -0.29 2.60
CA LEU A 40 -4.38 -0.01 1.47
C LEU A 40 -3.04 -0.73 1.58
N ILE A 41 -2.46 -0.83 2.77
CA ILE A 41 -1.23 -1.59 3.02
C ILE A 41 -1.44 -3.06 2.66
N ARG A 42 -2.57 -3.66 3.05
CA ARG A 42 -2.90 -5.05 2.64
C ARG A 42 -3.00 -5.20 1.13
N VAL A 43 -3.72 -4.31 0.45
CA VAL A 43 -3.80 -4.30 -1.02
C VAL A 43 -2.42 -4.15 -1.66
N ALA A 44 -1.56 -3.28 -1.12
CA ALA A 44 -0.20 -3.11 -1.60
C ALA A 44 0.66 -4.37 -1.41
N VAL A 45 0.50 -5.07 -0.27
CA VAL A 45 1.16 -6.36 -0.02
C VAL A 45 0.67 -7.42 -1.00
N ASP A 46 -0.65 -7.52 -1.22
CA ASP A 46 -1.21 -8.48 -2.20
C ASP A 46 -0.69 -8.19 -3.62
N LEU A 47 -0.62 -6.92 -4.01
CA LEU A 47 -0.06 -6.49 -5.28
C LEU A 47 1.44 -6.85 -5.39
N LEU A 48 2.22 -6.59 -4.34
CA LEU A 48 3.65 -6.94 -4.31
C LEU A 48 3.85 -8.45 -4.46
N LEU A 49 3.09 -9.26 -3.73
CA LEU A 49 3.16 -10.71 -3.79
C LEU A 49 2.70 -11.27 -5.14
N SER A 50 1.74 -10.63 -5.80
CA SER A 50 1.33 -11.01 -7.16
C SER A 50 2.45 -10.88 -8.20
N LYS A 51 3.45 -10.03 -7.91
CA LYS A 51 4.64 -9.80 -8.74
C LYS A 51 5.91 -10.42 -8.15
N ALA A 52 5.78 -11.38 -7.24
CA ALA A 52 6.94 -11.94 -6.54
C ALA A 52 8.00 -12.55 -7.49
N SER A 53 7.57 -13.08 -8.65
CA SER A 53 8.49 -13.61 -9.67
C SER A 53 9.28 -12.53 -10.42
N GLU A 54 8.84 -11.27 -10.37
CA GLU A 54 9.52 -10.13 -10.99
C GLU A 54 10.57 -9.52 -10.05
N LEU A 55 10.44 -9.73 -8.73
CA LEU A 55 11.35 -9.18 -7.72
C LEU A 55 12.76 -9.76 -7.85
N GLN A 56 13.73 -8.88 -8.09
CA GLN A 56 15.14 -9.23 -8.21
C GLN A 56 16.00 -8.20 -7.47
N GLY A 57 17.03 -8.67 -6.77
CA GLY A 57 17.96 -7.82 -6.02
C GLY A 57 17.97 -8.11 -4.52
N THR A 58 18.83 -7.38 -3.81
CA THR A 58 19.09 -7.52 -2.37
C THR A 58 18.89 -6.21 -1.60
N THR A 59 18.70 -5.08 -2.30
CA THR A 59 18.43 -3.77 -1.71
C THR A 59 17.02 -3.26 -2.06
N GLU A 60 16.48 -2.33 -1.26
CA GLU A 60 15.17 -1.72 -1.54
C GLU A 60 15.13 -1.05 -2.93
N GLU A 61 16.22 -0.40 -3.34
CA GLU A 61 16.32 0.28 -4.63
C GLU A 61 16.37 -0.70 -5.80
N GLU A 62 17.10 -1.82 -5.66
CA GLU A 62 17.10 -2.88 -6.68
C GLU A 62 15.71 -3.53 -6.82
N LEU A 63 15.03 -3.79 -5.70
CA LEU A 63 13.68 -4.34 -5.72
C LEU A 63 12.69 -3.37 -6.39
N LYS A 64 12.78 -2.06 -6.11
CA LYS A 64 11.98 -1.04 -6.83
C LYS A 64 12.28 -1.03 -8.32
N SER A 65 13.56 -1.02 -8.70
CA SER A 65 13.98 -1.03 -10.09
C SER A 65 13.45 -2.27 -10.83
N SER A 66 13.46 -3.45 -10.19
CA SER A 66 12.91 -4.68 -10.76
C SER A 66 11.41 -4.62 -11.06
N LEU A 67 10.67 -3.76 -10.35
CA LEU A 67 9.24 -3.50 -10.56
C LEU A 67 8.97 -2.28 -11.44
N ASN A 68 10.00 -1.65 -11.99
CA ASN A 68 9.94 -0.37 -12.72
C ASN A 68 9.33 0.78 -11.88
N LEU A 69 9.69 0.83 -10.58
CA LEU A 69 9.31 1.88 -9.63
C LEU A 69 10.45 2.88 -9.39
#